data_AF-A0A521RZ04-F1
#
_entry.id   AF-A0A521RZ04-F1
#
_cell.length_a   1.000
_cell.length_b   1.000
_cell.length_c   1.000
_cell.angle_alpha   90.00
_cell.angle_beta   90.00
_cell.angle_gamma   90.00
#
_symmetry.space_group_name_H-M   'P 1'
#
loop_
_entity.id
_entity.type
_entity.pdbx_description
1 polymer ?
#
loop_
_entity_poly.entity_id
_entity_poly.type
_entity_poly.pdbx_seq_one_letter_code
_entity_poly.pdbx_strand_id
1 'polypeptide(L)'
;MIHAVVHLLSEQPVTADLLEMPKPTDSLLICTNMRTLDGKRPVFIDQIGSTFVLPYLHVRFIEIVPERPDAEGADATGQARPAEPEPAPDADLEIDEDFLRRIREA
;
A
#
# COMPACT_ATOMS: atom_id res chain seq x y z
N MET A 1 -3.05 -14.09 2.87
CA MET A 1 -3.77 -13.44 3.99
C MET A 1 -4.60 -12.33 3.36
N ILE A 2 -5.84 -12.10 3.78
CA ILE A 2 -6.76 -11.21 3.04
C ILE A 2 -6.59 -9.78 3.56
N HIS A 3 -6.11 -8.87 2.72
CA HIS A 3 -5.97 -7.46 3.10
C HIS A 3 -7.34 -6.77 3.12
N ALA A 4 -7.61 -6.04 4.20
CA ALA A 4 -8.86 -5.32 4.37
C ALA A 4 -8.68 -3.94 5.02
N VAL A 5 -9.63 -3.05 4.75
CA VAL A 5 -9.84 -1.83 5.53
C VAL A 5 -11.09 -2.04 6.38
N VAL A 6 -10.92 -1.96 7.70
CA VAL A 6 -11.99 -2.14 8.68
C VAL A 6 -12.46 -0.78 9.16
N HIS A 7 -13.73 -0.48 8.91
CA HIS A 7 -14.38 0.75 9.37
C HIS A 7 -15.08 0.46 10.68
N LEU A 8 -14.56 1.00 11.78
CA LEU A 8 -15.14 0.86 13.11
C LEU A 8 -16.20 1.94 13.37
N LEU A 9 -17.16 1.65 14.25
CA LEU A 9 -18.13 2.64 14.70
C LEU A 9 -17.43 3.73 15.51
N SER A 10 -17.69 4.99 15.16
CA SER A 10 -17.18 6.18 15.85
C SER A 10 -15.65 6.26 15.93
N GLU A 11 -14.94 5.56 15.06
CA GLU A 11 -13.48 5.51 15.01
C GLU A 11 -12.95 5.70 13.59
N GLN A 12 -11.67 6.06 13.48
CA GLN A 12 -11.01 6.13 12.17
C GLN A 12 -10.78 4.72 11.59
N PRO A 13 -10.87 4.54 10.27
CA PRO A 13 -10.63 3.26 9.63
C PRO A 13 -9.18 2.79 9.82
N VAL A 14 -9.03 1.47 9.89
CA VAL A 14 -7.73 0.81 10.02
C VAL A 14 -7.56 -0.23 8.93
N THR A 15 -6.33 -0.39 8.45
CA THR A 15 -5.93 -1.55 7.65
C THR A 15 -5.65 -2.74 8.56
N ALA A 16 -5.99 -3.95 8.13
CA ALA A 16 -5.70 -5.18 8.84
C ALA A 16 -5.68 -6.37 7.87
N ASP A 17 -5.11 -7.48 8.33
CA ASP A 17 -5.05 -8.72 7.57
C ASP A 17 -6.01 -9.75 8.19
N LEU A 18 -7.03 -10.15 7.43
CA LEU A 18 -8.00 -11.14 7.87
C LEU A 18 -7.41 -12.55 7.71
N LEU A 19 -7.66 -13.41 8.70
CA LEU A 19 -7.22 -14.80 8.67
C LEU A 19 -8.04 -15.62 7.67
N GLU A 20 -9.34 -15.33 7.53
CA GLU A 20 -10.26 -15.96 6.59
C GLU A 20 -11.28 -14.96 6.04
N MET A 21 -11.98 -15.34 4.97
CA MET A 21 -13.09 -14.53 4.44
C MET A 21 -14.24 -14.50 5.45
N PRO A 22 -14.79 -13.31 5.76
CA PRO A 22 -15.90 -13.18 6.71
C PRO A 22 -17.15 -13.87 6.16
N LYS A 23 -17.82 -14.66 7.00
CA LYS A 23 -19.07 -15.37 6.69
C LYS A 23 -20.26 -14.66 7.31
N PRO A 24 -21.47 -14.77 6.73
CA PRO A 24 -22.68 -14.18 7.29
C PRO A 24 -23.03 -14.68 8.72
N THR A 25 -22.50 -15.82 9.13
CA THR A 25 -22.74 -16.44 10.45
C THR A 25 -21.73 -16.01 11.51
N ASP A 26 -20.66 -15.31 11.13
CA ASP A 26 -19.63 -14.91 12.09
C ASP A 26 -20.17 -13.81 13.00
N SER A 27 -19.76 -13.83 14.27
CA SER A 27 -20.09 -12.79 15.25
C SER A 27 -18.91 -11.86 15.53
N LEU A 28 -17.71 -12.30 15.15
CA LEU A 28 -16.43 -11.67 15.43
C LEU A 28 -15.62 -11.60 14.14
N LEU A 29 -14.94 -10.49 13.93
CA LEU A 29 -13.87 -10.36 12.95
C LEU A 29 -12.55 -10.68 13.63
N ILE A 30 -11.78 -11.60 13.05
CA ILE A 30 -10.43 -11.93 13.52
C ILE A 30 -9.43 -11.43 12.50
N CYS A 31 -8.48 -10.60 12.95
CA CYS A 31 -7.46 -10.04 12.09
C CYS A 31 -6.13 -9.84 12.82
N THR A 32 -5.07 -9.61 12.07
CA THR A 32 -3.73 -9.26 12.56
C THR A 32 -3.26 -7.97 11.89
N ASN A 33 -2.08 -7.49 12.28
CA ASN A 33 -1.35 -6.47 11.54
C ASN A 33 -2.11 -5.13 11.41
N MET A 34 -2.87 -4.78 12.46
CA MET A 34 -3.73 -3.59 12.46
C MET A 34 -2.90 -2.30 12.42
N ARG A 35 -3.17 -1.46 11.43
CA ARG A 35 -2.50 -0.17 11.22
C ARG A 35 -3.50 0.91 10.85
N THR A 36 -3.22 2.15 11.18
CA THR A 36 -3.88 3.31 10.56
C THR A 36 -3.67 3.30 9.04
N LEU A 37 -4.43 4.11 8.29
CA LEU A 37 -4.29 4.18 6.83
C LEU A 37 -2.90 4.64 6.36
N ASP A 38 -2.17 5.41 7.19
CA ASP A 38 -0.78 5.81 6.95
C ASP A 38 0.25 4.78 7.45
N GLY A 39 -0.20 3.57 7.82
CA GLY A 39 0.66 2.44 8.16
C GLY A 39 1.22 2.45 9.59
N LYS A 40 0.77 3.36 10.47
CA LYS A 40 1.23 3.44 11.86
C LYS A 40 0.39 2.58 12.80
N ARG A 41 0.88 2.34 14.01
CA ARG A 41 0.12 1.68 15.08
C ARG A 41 -1.01 2.62 15.56
N PRO A 42 -2.30 2.20 15.52
CA PRO A 42 -3.39 2.96 16.12
C PRO A 42 -3.16 3.24 17.60
N VAL A 43 -3.63 4.38 18.09
CA VAL A 43 -3.44 4.81 19.49
C VAL A 43 -4.15 3.92 20.50
N PHE A 44 -5.20 3.22 20.06
CA PHE A 44 -6.03 2.36 20.91
C PHE A 44 -5.52 0.92 20.99
N ILE A 45 -4.41 0.57 20.33
CA ILE A 45 -3.78 -0.75 20.44
C ILE A 45 -2.39 -0.66 21.09
N ASP A 46 -2.05 -1.66 21.91
CA ASP A 46 -0.74 -1.74 22.56
C ASP A 46 0.31 -2.41 21.66
N GLN A 47 0.00 -3.57 21.08
CA GLN A 47 0.98 -4.36 20.32
C GLN A 47 0.52 -4.57 18.87
N ILE A 48 1.33 -4.11 17.91
CA ILE A 48 0.99 -4.22 16.48
C ILE A 48 0.94 -5.68 15.98
N GLY A 49 1.69 -6.57 16.63
CA GLY A 49 1.74 -8.00 16.32
C GLY A 49 0.64 -8.85 16.98
N SER A 50 -0.33 -8.23 17.66
CA SER A 50 -1.43 -8.98 18.27
C SER A 50 -2.40 -9.54 17.23
N THR A 51 -3.11 -10.60 17.64
CA THR A 51 -4.37 -11.00 17.00
C THR A 51 -5.50 -10.21 17.64
N PHE A 52 -6.27 -9.51 16.81
CA PHE A 52 -7.39 -8.71 17.22
C PHE A 52 -8.68 -9.48 16.97
N VAL A 53 -9.58 -9.42 17.95
CA VAL A 53 -10.90 -10.04 17.90
C VAL A 53 -11.91 -8.91 18.12
N LEU A 54 -12.63 -8.56 17.06
CA LEU A 54 -13.53 -7.42 17.04
C LEU A 54 -14.98 -7.89 16.91
N PRO A 55 -15.89 -7.52 17.82
CA PRO A 55 -17.31 -7.77 17.63
C PRO A 55 -17.83 -7.05 16.39
N TYR A 56 -18.60 -7.73 15.53
CA TYR A 56 -19.21 -7.05 14.38
C TYR A 56 -20.16 -5.93 14.76
N LEU A 57 -20.71 -5.96 15.98
CA LEU A 57 -21.50 -4.85 16.52
C LEU A 57 -20.76 -3.51 16.47
N HIS A 58 -19.42 -3.51 16.52
CA HIS A 58 -18.59 -2.31 16.45
C HIS A 58 -17.97 -2.07 15.07
N VAL A 59 -18.26 -2.90 14.07
CA VAL A 59 -17.77 -2.76 12.70
C VAL A 59 -18.90 -2.18 11.84
N ARG A 60 -18.66 -1.04 11.19
CA ARG A 60 -19.61 -0.40 10.28
C ARG A 60 -19.67 -1.14 8.94
N PHE A 61 -18.52 -1.41 8.34
CA PHE A 61 -18.34 -2.26 7.16
C PHE A 61 -16.85 -2.62 6.99
N ILE A 62 -16.58 -3.54 6.06
CA ILE A 62 -15.23 -4.04 5.74
C ILE A 62 -15.02 -3.91 4.24
N GLU A 63 -13.93 -3.27 3.83
CA GLU A 63 -13.47 -3.29 2.44
C GLU A 63 -12.48 -4.43 2.26
N ILE A 64 -12.82 -5.41 1.44
CA ILE A 64 -11.92 -6.51 1.08
C ILE A 64 -11.23 -6.10 -0.22
N VAL A 65 -9.92 -5.85 -0.14
CA VAL A 65 -9.14 -5.42 -1.30
C VAL A 65 -8.83 -6.68 -2.12
N PRO A 66 -9.28 -6.77 -3.38
CA PRO A 66 -8.93 -7.91 -4.22
C PRO A 66 -7.41 -7.94 -4.40
N GLU A 67 -6.81 -9.13 -4.37
CA GLU A 67 -5.40 -9.31 -4.72
C GLU A 67 -5.19 -8.68 -6.11
N ARG A 68 -4.41 -7.60 -6.13
CA ARG A 68 -3.92 -7.03 -7.38
C ARG A 68 -2.75 -7.92 -7.78
N PRO A 69 -2.81 -8.61 -8.94
CA PRO A 69 -1.64 -9.35 -9.42
C PRO A 69 -0.48 -8.36 -9.52
N ASP A 70 0.58 -8.66 -8.77
CA ASP A 70 1.88 -7.99 -8.65
C ASP A 70 2.00 -6.66 -9.41
N ALA A 71 1.58 -5.57 -8.77
CA ALA A 71 1.94 -4.23 -9.20
C ALA A 71 3.16 -3.78 -8.40
N GLU A 72 4.35 -4.21 -8.82
CA GLU A 72 5.57 -3.46 -8.50
C GLU A 72 5.37 -2.01 -8.97
N GLY A 73 5.12 -1.10 -8.03
CA GLY A 73 5.09 0.35 -8.28
C GLY A 73 3.72 1.05 -8.35
N ALA A 74 2.67 0.57 -7.66
CA ALA A 74 1.42 1.32 -7.57
C ALA A 74 1.35 2.24 -6.32
N ASP A 75 1.41 3.55 -6.53
CA ASP A 75 1.01 4.55 -5.53
C ASP A 75 -0.48 4.40 -5.15
N ALA A 76 -0.82 4.88 -3.95
CA ALA A 76 -2.12 4.79 -3.28
C ALA A 76 -3.31 5.52 -3.97
N THR A 77 -3.18 5.89 -5.25
CA THR A 77 -4.22 6.58 -6.04
C THR A 77 -4.88 5.68 -7.08
N GLY A 78 -4.44 4.43 -7.24
CA GLY A 78 -5.05 3.49 -8.19
C GLY A 78 -4.86 3.88 -9.67
N GLN A 79 -4.00 4.86 -9.97
CA GLN A 79 -3.61 5.16 -11.34
C GLN A 79 -2.36 4.33 -11.69
N ALA A 80 -2.43 3.60 -12.81
CA ALA A 80 -1.26 2.97 -13.38
C ALA A 80 -0.27 4.07 -13.77
N ARG A 81 0.96 4.03 -13.22
CA ARG A 81 2.08 4.78 -13.80
C ARG A 81 2.27 4.23 -15.22
N PRO A 82 2.33 5.07 -16.27
CA PRO A 82 2.85 4.63 -17.55
C PRO A 82 4.24 4.03 -17.29
N ALA A 83 4.51 2.84 -17.84
CA ALA A 83 5.83 2.24 -17.74
C ALA A 83 6.86 3.27 -18.19
N GLU A 84 7.75 3.67 -17.28
CA GLU A 84 8.95 4.41 -17.68
C GLU A 84 9.73 3.48 -18.62
N PRO A 85 10.05 3.91 -19.85
CA PRO A 85 10.87 3.09 -20.73
C PRO A 85 12.20 2.84 -20.01
N GLU A 86 12.65 1.58 -19.99
CA GLU A 86 13.94 1.20 -19.41
C GLU A 86 15.01 2.17 -19.90
N PRO A 87 15.92 2.65 -19.02
CA PRO A 87 17.04 3.45 -19.48
C PRO A 87 17.82 2.60 -20.49
N ALA A 88 17.89 3.10 -21.72
CA ALA A 88 18.70 2.50 -22.76
C ALA A 88 20.12 2.28 -22.20
N PRO A 89 20.73 1.10 -22.41
CA PRO A 89 22.07 0.84 -21.90
C PRO A 89 23.01 1.88 -22.50
N ASP A 90 23.76 2.54 -21.60
CA ASP A 90 24.77 3.57 -21.84
C ASP A 90 25.11 3.74 -23.32
N ALA A 91 24.41 4.68 -23.98
CA ALA A 91 24.93 5.24 -25.21
C ALA A 91 26.22 5.96 -24.78
N ASP A 92 27.37 5.39 -25.13
CA ASP A 92 28.66 6.06 -25.09
C ASP A 92 28.51 7.38 -25.84
N LEU A 93 28.18 8.45 -25.10
CA LEU A 93 28.15 9.80 -25.60
C LEU A 93 29.62 10.21 -25.76
N GLU A 94 30.22 9.84 -26.88
CA GLU A 94 31.48 10.43 -27.33
C GLU A 94 31.22 11.93 -27.52
N ILE A 95 31.59 12.72 -26.52
CA ILE A 95 31.50 14.17 -26.57
C ILE A 95 32.50 14.63 -27.66
N ASP A 96 31.97 15.18 -28.74
CA ASP A 96 32.74 15.68 -29.89
C ASP A 96 33.70 16.81 -29.45
N GLU A 97 34.96 16.72 -29.88
CA GLU A 97 36.02 17.71 -29.64
C GLU A 97 35.63 19.12 -30.13
N ASP A 98 34.80 19.21 -31.17
CA ASP A 98 34.31 20.51 -31.68
C ASP A 98 33.36 21.21 -30.70
N PHE A 99 32.62 20.45 -29.88
CA PHE A 99 31.77 20.99 -28.81
C PHE A 99 32.62 21.60 -27.68
N LEU A 100 33.70 20.92 -27.29
CA LEU A 100 34.62 21.39 -26.26
C LEU A 100 35.37 22.66 -26.68
N ARG A 101 35.71 22.80 -27.97
CA ARG A 101 36.32 24.03 -28.50
C ARG A 101 35.40 25.24 -28.39
N ARG A 102 34.11 25.09 -28.72
CA ARG A 102 33.14 26.19 -28.64
C ARG A 102 32.92 26.71 -27.23
N ILE A 103 32.96 25.83 -26.22
CA ILE A 103 32.84 26.24 -24.81
C ILE A 103 34.07 27.02 -24.35
N ARG A 104 35.27 26.69 -24.86
CA ARG A 104 36.51 27.31 -24.44
C ARG A 104 36.72 28.71 -25.03
N GLU A 105 36.09 29.01 -26.15
CA GLU A 105 36.19 30.29 -26.85
C GLU A 105 35.06 31.28 -26.50
N ALA A 106 34.14 30.90 -25.61
CA ALA A 106 33.02 31.72 -25.13
C ALA A 106 33.35 32.51 -23.85
#